data_AF-D8UCW9-F1
#
_entry.id   AF-D8UCW9-F1
#
_cell.length_a   1.000
_cell.length_b   1.000
_cell.length_c   1.000
_cell.angle_alpha   90.00
_cell.angle_beta   90.00
_cell.angle_gamma   90.00
#
_symmetry.space_group_name_H-M   'P 1'
#
loop_
_entity.id
_entity.type
_entity.pdbx_description
1 polymer ?
#
loop_
_entity_poly.entity_id
_entity_poly.type
_entity_poly.pdbx_seq_one_letter_code
_entity_poly.pdbx_strand_id
1 'polypeptide(L)'
;MRMHVQDIPFTFLAPYRYPFNQCPFTPNETQLASYLSGIINAVAASGSPLSPRTSSLTSRLLKNTPSWKPWTATSNPVMNIDTAGPRVFEAADLLLDAKCQFWDDLLNADITAGTAFHS
;
A
#
# COMPACT_ATOMS: atom_id res chain seq x y z
N MET A 1 7.77 -14.27 -1.08
CA MET A 1 7.78 -13.48 -2.33
C MET A 1 6.36 -12.96 -2.55
N ARG A 2 6.16 -11.66 -2.77
CA ARG A 2 4.84 -11.11 -3.11
C ARG A 2 4.72 -10.90 -4.62
N MET A 3 3.58 -11.24 -5.18
CA MET A 3 3.27 -11.08 -6.60
C MET A 3 2.37 -9.87 -6.82
N HIS A 4 2.35 -9.38 -8.06
CA HIS A 4 1.36 -8.38 -8.50
C HIS A 4 -0.07 -8.84 -8.14
N VAL A 5 -0.97 -7.90 -7.88
CA VAL A 5 -2.39 -8.08 -7.48
C VAL A 5 -2.68 -8.77 -6.14
N GLN A 6 -1.68 -9.09 -5.32
CA GLN A 6 -1.91 -9.75 -4.03
C GLN A 6 -2.68 -8.91 -3.00
N ASP A 7 -2.73 -7.59 -3.15
CA ASP A 7 -3.46 -6.66 -2.30
C ASP A 7 -4.97 -6.63 -2.59
N ILE A 8 -5.40 -7.02 -3.80
CA ILE A 8 -6.81 -6.98 -4.23
C ILE A 8 -7.70 -7.86 -3.32
N PRO A 9 -7.42 -9.15 -3.09
CA PRO A 9 -8.30 -9.98 -2.26
C PRO A 9 -8.49 -9.42 -0.84
N PHE A 10 -7.44 -8.86 -0.25
CA PHE A 10 -7.51 -8.26 1.09
C PHE A 10 -8.33 -6.98 1.08
N THR A 11 -8.11 -6.12 0.09
CA THR A 11 -8.86 -4.87 -0.10
C THR A 11 -10.36 -5.07 -0.19
N PHE A 12 -10.80 -6.14 -0.87
CA PHE A 12 -12.21 -6.47 -1.07
C PHE A 12 -12.76 -7.49 -0.07
N LEU A 13 -12.10 -7.69 1.07
CA LEU A 13 -12.53 -8.56 2.16
C LEU A 13 -12.75 -10.03 1.75
N ALA A 14 -12.00 -10.52 0.76
CA ALA A 14 -12.06 -11.92 0.33
C ALA A 14 -11.84 -12.91 1.49
N PRO A 15 -10.93 -12.68 2.47
CA PRO A 15 -10.78 -13.57 3.63
C PRO A 15 -12.03 -13.73 4.51
N TYR A 16 -12.97 -12.78 4.45
CA TYR A 16 -14.26 -12.88 5.15
C TYR A 16 -15.34 -13.56 4.31
N ARG A 17 -15.17 -13.64 2.98
CA ARG A 17 -16.12 -14.21 2.04
C ARG A 17 -15.85 -15.69 1.74
N TYR A 18 -14.58 -16.07 1.68
CA TYR A 18 -14.17 -17.43 1.39
C TYR A 18 -13.73 -18.10 2.70
N PRO A 19 -14.49 -19.10 3.19
CA PRO A 19 -14.12 -19.80 4.41
C PRO A 19 -12.81 -20.60 4.19
N PHE A 20 -12.12 -20.89 5.30
CA PHE A 20 -10.78 -21.49 5.38
C PHE A 20 -10.53 -22.73 4.47
N ASN A 21 -11.61 -23.42 4.12
CA ASN A 21 -11.66 -24.65 3.35
C ASN A 21 -11.64 -24.42 1.82
N GLN A 22 -11.78 -23.20 1.32
CA GLN A 22 -11.63 -22.86 -0.11
C GLN A 22 -10.35 -22.04 -0.38
N CYS A 23 -10.00 -21.14 0.54
CA CYS A 23 -8.68 -20.50 0.63
C CYS A 23 -8.33 -20.37 2.12
N PRO A 24 -7.25 -21.01 2.61
CA PRO A 24 -6.93 -21.01 4.03
C PRO A 24 -6.24 -19.71 4.45
N PHE A 25 -6.97 -18.60 4.41
CA PHE A 25 -6.48 -17.32 4.89
C PHE A 25 -6.24 -17.37 6.40
N THR A 26 -5.03 -17.05 6.82
CA THR A 26 -4.62 -16.97 8.22
C THR A 26 -5.38 -15.88 8.98
N PRO A 27 -5.46 -15.94 10.32
CA PRO A 27 -6.06 -14.87 11.12
C PRO A 27 -5.43 -13.49 10.89
N ASN A 28 -4.15 -13.46 10.56
CA ASN A 28 -3.38 -12.26 10.23
C ASN A 28 -3.82 -11.65 8.89
N GLU A 29 -4.04 -12.49 7.88
CA GLU A 29 -4.59 -12.08 6.58
C GLU A 29 -6.01 -11.53 6.69
N THR A 30 -6.83 -12.11 7.56
CA THR A 30 -8.17 -11.61 7.87
C THR A 30 -8.12 -10.23 8.54
N GLN A 31 -7.18 -9.99 9.45
CA GLN A 31 -6.96 -8.67 10.04
C GLN A 31 -6.42 -7.66 9.01
N LEU A 32 -5.48 -8.07 8.16
CA LEU A 32 -4.96 -7.26 7.06
C LEU A 32 -6.08 -6.83 6.11
N ALA A 33 -6.99 -7.73 5.75
CA ALA A 33 -8.13 -7.42 4.89
C ALA A 33 -9.03 -6.34 5.48
N SER A 34 -9.34 -6.44 6.77
CA SER A 34 -10.10 -5.41 7.46
C SER A 34 -9.40 -4.07 7.48
N TYR A 35 -8.08 -4.07 7.69
CA TYR A 35 -7.28 -2.86 7.71
C TYR A 35 -7.23 -2.17 6.34
N LEU A 36 -6.90 -2.91 5.27
CA LEU A 36 -6.81 -2.36 3.91
C LEU A 36 -8.15 -1.85 3.41
N SER A 37 -9.22 -2.64 3.58
CA SER A 37 -10.58 -2.20 3.25
C SER A 37 -10.97 -0.95 4.06
N GLY A 38 -10.60 -0.94 5.35
CA GLY A 38 -10.88 0.17 6.24
C GLY A 38 -10.16 1.48 5.86
N ILE A 39 -8.92 1.38 5.39
CA ILE A 39 -8.16 2.54 4.89
C ILE A 39 -8.84 3.14 3.67
N ILE A 40 -9.23 2.32 2.69
CA ILE A 40 -9.88 2.83 1.46
C ILE A 40 -11.18 3.55 1.79
N ASN A 41 -12.00 2.98 2.69
CA ASN A 41 -13.22 3.63 3.15
C ASN A 41 -12.95 4.94 3.89
N ALA A 42 -11.87 5.01 4.68
CA ALA A 42 -11.48 6.23 5.36
C ALA A 42 -11.05 7.32 4.36
N VAL A 43 -10.18 6.99 3.39
CA VAL A 43 -9.76 7.91 2.33
C VAL A 43 -10.97 8.42 1.55
N ALA A 44 -11.88 7.53 1.15
CA ALA A 44 -13.09 7.90 0.41
C ALA A 44 -14.00 8.86 1.21
N ALA A 45 -14.03 8.73 2.54
CA ALA A 45 -14.92 9.52 3.40
C ALA A 45 -14.31 10.85 3.88
N SER A 46 -13.00 10.93 4.08
CA SER A 46 -12.35 12.09 4.73
C SER A 46 -11.09 12.59 4.01
N GLY A 47 -10.65 11.93 2.94
CA GLY A 47 -9.35 12.19 2.32
C GLY A 47 -8.16 11.70 3.17
N SER A 48 -8.40 11.08 4.33
CA SER A 48 -7.37 10.54 5.22
C SER A 48 -7.52 9.03 5.38
N PRO A 49 -6.42 8.26 5.29
CA PRO A 49 -6.45 6.80 5.47
C PRO A 49 -6.72 6.36 6.90
N LEU A 50 -6.61 7.28 7.87
CA LEU A 50 -6.84 7.01 9.29
C LEU A 50 -7.95 7.90 9.87
N SER A 51 -8.67 7.42 10.89
CA SER A 51 -8.65 6.03 11.39
C SER A 51 -9.34 5.07 10.40
N PRO A 52 -8.85 3.84 10.19
CA PRO A 52 -9.45 2.90 9.24
C PRO A 52 -10.91 2.61 9.60
N ARG A 53 -11.80 2.69 8.61
CA ARG A 53 -13.25 2.49 8.77
C ARG A 53 -13.67 1.13 8.22
N THR A 54 -13.63 0.09 9.05
CA THR A 54 -14.06 -1.25 8.63
C THR A 54 -15.59 -1.36 8.72
N SER A 55 -16.20 -2.06 7.77
CA SER A 55 -17.63 -2.38 7.80
C SER A 55 -17.96 -3.59 8.69
N SER A 56 -16.95 -4.29 9.19
CA SER A 56 -17.11 -5.52 9.97
C SER A 56 -16.89 -5.25 11.47
N LEU A 57 -17.99 -5.17 12.23
CA LEU A 57 -18.01 -4.97 13.68
C LEU A 57 -17.29 -6.08 14.48
N THR A 58 -16.98 -7.22 13.83
CA THR A 58 -16.29 -8.36 14.46
C THR A 58 -14.78 -8.37 14.23
N SER A 59 -14.26 -7.45 13.42
CA SER A 59 -12.84 -7.39 13.13
C SER A 59 -12.04 -6.74 14.26
N ARG A 60 -10.99 -7.42 14.72
CA ARG A 60 -10.05 -6.84 15.68
C ARG A 60 -9.30 -5.70 14.99
N LEU A 61 -9.39 -4.49 15.55
CA LEU A 61 -8.54 -3.37 15.18
C LEU A 61 -7.06 -3.78 15.30
N LEU A 62 -6.26 -3.46 14.29
CA LEU A 62 -4.80 -3.62 14.37
C LEU A 62 -4.28 -2.72 15.49
N LYS A 63 -3.80 -3.34 16.58
CA LYS A 63 -3.14 -2.64 17.68
C LYS A 63 -1.89 -1.94 17.16
N ASN A 64 -1.60 -0.75 17.68
CA ASN A 64 -0.40 0.03 17.36
C ASN A 64 -0.27 0.47 15.89
N THR A 65 -1.38 0.78 15.22
CA THR A 65 -1.33 1.38 13.87
C THR A 65 -0.58 2.72 13.95
N PRO A 66 0.57 2.87 13.26
CA PRO A 66 1.32 4.13 13.27
C PRO A 66 0.54 5.23 12.53
N SER A 67 0.81 6.50 12.85
CA SER A 67 0.16 7.63 12.17
C SER A 67 0.56 7.70 10.70
N TRP A 68 -0.41 7.84 9.80
CA TRP A 68 -0.15 7.93 8.36
C TRP A 68 0.50 9.27 8.00
N LYS A 69 1.80 9.25 7.68
CA LYS A 69 2.52 10.46 7.27
C LYS A 69 2.13 10.84 5.84
N PRO A 70 1.78 12.11 5.57
CA PRO A 70 1.54 12.57 4.21
C PRO A 70 2.80 12.42 3.35
N TRP A 71 2.60 12.06 2.08
CA TRP A 71 3.69 12.08 1.11
C TRP A 71 4.19 13.51 0.89
N THR A 72 5.51 13.70 0.85
CA THR A 72 6.14 14.94 0.39
C THR A 72 7.30 14.57 -0.52
N ALA A 73 7.58 15.39 -1.54
CA ALA A 73 8.64 15.10 -2.52
C ALA A 73 10.05 14.94 -1.90
N THR A 74 10.26 15.49 -0.69
CA THR A 74 11.54 15.44 0.00
C THR A 74 11.69 14.19 0.87
N SER A 75 10.67 13.86 1.66
CA SER A 75 10.76 12.75 2.63
C SER A 75 10.17 11.43 2.11
N ASN A 76 9.38 11.49 1.04
CA ASN A 76 8.79 10.35 0.33
C ASN A 76 8.33 9.19 1.25
N PRO A 77 7.60 9.47 2.35
CA PRO A 77 7.32 8.46 3.35
C PRO A 77 6.30 7.46 2.81
N VAL A 78 6.63 6.18 2.87
CA VAL A 78 5.72 5.09 2.51
C VAL A 78 5.53 4.16 3.70
N MET A 79 4.30 3.69 3.86
CA MET A 79 3.99 2.66 4.85
C MET A 79 4.15 1.29 4.19
N ASN A 80 5.11 0.50 4.68
CA ASN A 80 5.19 -0.90 4.29
C ASN A 80 4.11 -1.69 5.03
N ILE A 81 3.20 -2.33 4.30
CA ILE A 81 2.08 -3.09 4.88
C ILE A 81 2.27 -4.55 4.52
N ASP A 82 2.19 -5.44 5.50
CA ASP A 82 2.27 -6.88 5.31
C ASP A 82 1.27 -7.65 6.18
N THR A 83 1.32 -8.98 6.14
CA THR A 83 0.46 -9.82 7.00
C THR A 83 0.81 -9.73 8.49
N ALA A 84 1.95 -9.16 8.87
CA ALA A 84 2.23 -8.78 10.26
C ALA A 84 1.65 -7.39 10.63
N GLY A 85 1.11 -6.65 9.66
CA GLY A 85 0.45 -5.36 9.84
C GLY A 85 1.19 -4.18 9.19
N PRO A 86 0.73 -2.94 9.43
CA PRO A 86 1.44 -1.74 9.03
C PRO A 86 2.77 -1.63 9.78
N ARG A 87 3.87 -1.53 9.04
CA ARG A 87 5.21 -1.33 9.58
C ARG A 87 5.63 0.14 9.49
N VAL A 88 6.86 0.39 9.95
CA VAL A 88 7.51 1.70 10.03
C VAL A 88 7.47 2.42 8.68
N PHE A 89 7.41 3.76 8.71
CA PHE A 89 7.62 4.57 7.52
C PHE A 89 9.07 4.48 7.09
N GLU A 90 9.28 4.04 5.86
CA GLU A 90 10.55 4.12 5.19
C GLU A 90 10.41 5.16 4.07
N ALA A 91 11.51 5.84 3.75
CA ALA A 91 11.52 6.68 2.57
C ALA A 91 11.52 5.74 1.34
N ALA A 92 10.74 6.07 0.31
CA ALA A 92 10.53 5.19 -0.84
C ALA A 92 11.83 4.84 -1.58
N ASP A 93 12.80 5.75 -1.55
CA ASP A 93 14.17 5.58 -2.05
C ASP A 93 14.94 4.47 -1.30
N LEU A 94 14.67 4.21 -0.02
CA LEU A 94 15.27 3.08 0.70
C LEU A 94 14.69 1.73 0.26
N LEU A 95 13.43 1.69 -0.20
CA LEU A 95 12.76 0.46 -0.62
C LEU A 95 13.09 0.07 -2.07
N LEU A 96 13.14 1.07 -2.96
CA LEU A 96 13.36 0.87 -4.39
C LEU A 96 14.80 1.20 -4.81
N ASP A 97 15.61 1.71 -3.89
CA ASP A 97 16.97 2.19 -4.13
C ASP A 97 16.99 3.27 -5.23
N ALA A 98 18.15 3.50 -5.84
CA ALA A 98 18.30 4.38 -6.99
C ALA A 98 17.58 3.91 -8.27
N LYS A 99 16.77 2.83 -8.24
CA LYS A 99 16.15 2.27 -9.47
C LYS A 99 15.09 3.20 -10.06
N CYS A 100 14.28 3.84 -9.23
CA CYS A 100 13.31 4.82 -9.73
C CYS A 100 14.02 6.00 -10.38
N GLN A 101 15.02 6.57 -9.69
CA GLN A 101 15.84 7.66 -10.21
C GLN A 101 16.55 7.28 -11.51
N PHE A 102 17.13 6.08 -11.58
CA PHE A 102 17.79 5.58 -12.77
C PHE A 102 16.85 5.55 -13.99
N TRP A 103 15.62 5.04 -13.83
CA TRP A 103 14.65 5.01 -14.92
C TRP A 103 14.17 6.40 -15.31
N ASP A 104 13.96 7.29 -14.34
CA ASP A 104 13.58 8.68 -14.60
C ASP A 104 14.70 9.43 -15.35
N ASP A 105 15.96 9.25 -14.94
CA ASP A 105 17.13 9.87 -15.58
C ASP A 105 17.31 9.37 -17.01
N LEU A 106 17.20 8.06 -17.23
CA LEU A 106 17.30 7.46 -18.56
C LEU A 106 16.19 7.97 -19.49
N LEU A 107 14.94 7.98 -19.00
CA LEU A 107 13.80 8.50 -19.76
C LEU A 107 13.97 9.98 -20.11
N ASN A 108 14.43 10.78 -19.16
CA ASN A 108 14.67 12.22 -19.36
C ASN A 108 15.79 12.47 -20.39
N ALA A 109 16.88 11.68 -20.34
CA ALA A 109 17.96 11.77 -21.31
C ALA A 109 17.47 11.45 -22.73
N ASP A 110 16.69 10.38 -22.89
CA ASP A 110 16.14 9.97 -24.19
C ASP A 110 15.15 11.01 -24.76
N ILE A 111 14.27 11.57 -23.92
CA ILE A 111 13.36 12.66 -24.32
C ILE A 111 14.15 13.88 -24.78
N THR A 112 15.19 14.27 -24.03
CA THR A 112 16.02 15.44 -24.35
C THR A 112 16.76 15.24 -25.67
N ALA A 113 17.34 14.06 -25.88
CA ALA A 113 17.99 13.72 -27.15
C ALA A 113 16.97 13.77 -28.31
N GLY A 114 15.83 13.09 -28.18
CA GLY A 114 14.80 13.03 -29.23
C GLY A 114 14.20 14.39 -29.60
N THR A 115 14.01 15.27 -28.62
CA THR A 115 13.49 16.63 -28.88
C THR A 115 14.51 17.55 -29.53
N ALA A 116 15.81 17.40 -29.22
CA ALA A 116 16.88 18.17 -29.86
C ALA A 116 17.12 17.82 -31.34
N PHE A 117 16.75 16.61 -31.79
CA PHE A 117 16.84 16.22 -33.21
C PHE A 117 15.68 16.72 -34.09
N HIS A 118 14.62 17.27 -33.48
CA HIS A 118 13.43 17.75 -34.18
C HIS A 118 13.24 19.28 -34.12
N SER A 119 14.23 20.02 -33.62
CA SER A 119 14.32 21.49 -33.61
C SER A 119 15.34 21.99 -34.63
#